data_AF-A0A2I0I6K0-F1
#
_entry.id   AF-A0A2I0I6K0-F1
#
_cell.length_a   1.000
_cell.length_b   1.000
_cell.length_c   1.000
_cell.angle_alpha   90.00
_cell.angle_beta   90.00
_cell.angle_gamma   90.00
#
_symmetry.space_group_name_H-M   'P 1'
#
loop_
_entity.id
_entity.type
_entity.pdbx_description
1 polymer ?
#
loop_
_entity_poly.entity_id
_entity_poly.type
_entity_poly.pdbx_seq_one_letter_code
_entity_poly.pdbx_strand_id
1 'polypeptide(L)'
;MGIFGPRTTYVLALKDAPGTHEFLLLDEGKWQHVKDTTEIGEGKMFSPGNLRATTDNPNYAKLIDYYIKEKYTLRYTGGMVPDVNQIIVKEKGIFTNVASPSAKAKLRLLFEVAPLGFLIEKAGGYSSDGTQSVLDKVIDNLDDRTQVAYGSKNEIIRFEETLYGSSRLKAGVPVGAAA
;
A
#
# COMPACT_ATOMS: atom_id res chain seq x y z
N MET A 1 -8.42 -0.46 -10.71
CA MET A 1 -8.83 -1.42 -9.66
C MET A 1 -10.35 -1.39 -9.51
N GLY A 2 -11.05 -2.48 -9.85
CA GLY A 2 -12.50 -2.60 -9.61
C GLY A 2 -12.79 -3.13 -8.21
N ILE A 3 -13.81 -2.58 -7.55
CA ILE A 3 -14.16 -2.88 -6.16
C ILE A 3 -15.63 -3.29 -6.09
N PHE A 4 -15.87 -4.54 -5.69
CA PHE A 4 -17.22 -5.12 -5.62
C PHE A 4 -17.68 -5.19 -4.16
N GLY A 5 -18.06 -4.03 -3.62
CA GLY A 5 -18.58 -3.89 -2.26
C GLY A 5 -20.09 -3.62 -2.25
N PRO A 6 -20.63 -2.97 -1.20
CA PRO A 6 -22.01 -2.45 -1.24
C PRO A 6 -22.19 -1.36 -2.31
N ARG A 7 -21.09 -0.81 -2.82
CA ARG A 7 -20.99 0.02 -4.01
C ARG A 7 -20.03 -0.65 -4.97
N THR A 8 -20.29 -0.52 -6.26
CA THR A 8 -19.34 -0.95 -7.30
C THR A 8 -18.57 0.27 -7.77
N THR A 9 -17.27 0.31 -7.48
CA THR A 9 -16.41 1.44 -7.86
C THR A 9 -15.24 0.99 -8.72
N TYR A 10 -14.77 1.89 -9.58
CA TYR A 10 -13.59 1.69 -10.41
C TYR A 10 -12.59 2.81 -10.13
N VAL A 11 -11.44 2.42 -9.59
CA VAL A 11 -10.35 3.35 -9.24
C VAL A 11 -9.28 3.31 -10.31
N LEU A 12 -8.91 4.47 -10.84
CA LEU A 12 -7.99 4.64 -11.97
C LEU A 12 -6.85 5.59 -11.60
N ALA A 13 -5.66 5.29 -12.10
CA ALA A 13 -4.53 6.23 -12.15
C ALA A 13 -3.96 6.20 -13.56
N LEU A 14 -3.56 7.36 -14.08
CA LEU A 14 -3.01 7.51 -15.43
C LEU A 14 -1.58 8.06 -15.32
N LYS A 15 -0.67 7.59 -16.20
CA LYS A 15 0.72 8.05 -16.20
C LYS A 15 0.82 9.56 -16.35
N ASP A 16 0.06 10.13 -17.27
CA ASP A 16 0.17 11.53 -17.64
C ASP A 16 -0.88 12.43 -16.96
N ALA A 17 -1.61 11.90 -15.98
CA ALA A 17 -2.55 12.68 -15.15
C ALA A 17 -2.14 12.67 -13.68
N PRO A 18 -2.36 13.79 -12.95
CA PRO A 18 -2.17 13.83 -11.51
C PRO A 18 -3.32 13.12 -10.79
N GLY A 19 -3.00 12.43 -9.69
CA GLY A 19 -3.98 11.86 -8.80
C GLY A 19 -4.44 10.45 -9.16
N THR A 20 -5.24 9.91 -8.25
CA THR A 20 -6.00 8.67 -8.41
C THR A 20 -7.49 8.99 -8.32
N HIS A 21 -8.26 8.50 -9.30
CA HIS A 21 -9.63 8.89 -9.58
C HIS A 21 -10.60 7.74 -9.29
N GLU A 22 -11.64 7.99 -8.52
CA GLU A 22 -12.70 7.01 -8.23
C GLU A 22 -13.94 7.28 -9.07
N PHE A 23 -14.46 6.23 -9.69
CA PHE A 23 -15.72 6.23 -10.42
C PHE A 23 -16.73 5.30 -9.77
N LEU A 24 -17.97 5.74 -9.62
CA LEU A 24 -19.09 4.95 -9.12
C LEU A 24 -19.93 4.43 -10.29
N LEU A 25 -20.28 3.13 -10.27
CA LEU A 25 -21.25 2.57 -11.18
C LEU A 25 -22.67 2.99 -10.76
N LEU A 26 -23.37 3.67 -11.66
CA LEU A 26 -24.78 4.05 -11.49
C LEU A 26 -25.70 2.95 -12.04
N ASP A 27 -26.98 2.98 -11.64
CA ASP A 27 -28.00 2.02 -12.06
C ASP A 27 -28.19 1.95 -13.58
N GLU A 28 -27.98 3.07 -14.29
CA GLU A 28 -28.04 3.17 -15.76
C GLU A 28 -26.80 2.59 -16.47
N GLY A 29 -25.83 2.04 -15.72
CA GLY A 29 -24.60 1.45 -16.25
C GLY A 29 -23.47 2.45 -16.52
N LYS A 30 -23.67 3.73 -16.22
CA LYS A 30 -22.66 4.79 -16.36
C LYS A 30 -21.68 4.78 -15.20
N TRP A 31 -20.39 4.98 -15.51
CA TRP A 31 -19.35 5.28 -14.52
C TRP A 31 -19.27 6.79 -14.29
N GLN A 32 -19.69 7.25 -13.11
CA GLN A 32 -19.60 8.65 -12.73
C GLN A 32 -18.35 8.90 -11.88
N HIS A 33 -17.53 9.89 -12.26
CA HIS A 33 -16.41 10.35 -11.44
C HIS A 33 -16.93 10.96 -10.13
N VAL A 34 -16.39 10.51 -8.98
CA VAL A 34 -16.89 10.90 -7.64
C VAL A 34 -15.81 11.39 -6.68
N LYS A 35 -14.53 11.10 -6.92
CA LYS A 35 -13.44 11.52 -6.04
C LYS A 35 -12.11 11.56 -6.79
N ASP A 36 -11.31 12.56 -6.46
CA ASP A 36 -9.88 12.61 -6.75
C ASP A 36 -9.09 12.47 -5.44
N THR A 37 -7.93 11.83 -5.53
CA THR A 37 -6.99 11.73 -4.41
C THR A 37 -5.62 12.11 -4.92
N THR A 38 -5.02 13.14 -4.30
CA THR A 38 -3.70 13.66 -4.68
C THR A 38 -2.73 13.73 -3.51
N GLU A 39 -3.20 13.46 -2.28
CA GLU A 39 -2.38 13.42 -1.08
C GLU A 39 -2.82 12.26 -0.18
N ILE A 40 -1.87 11.55 0.43
CA ILE A 40 -2.10 10.62 1.53
C ILE A 40 -1.39 11.15 2.77
N GLY A 41 -2.17 11.76 3.66
CA GLY A 41 -1.70 12.33 4.92
C GLY A 41 -1.50 11.28 6.01
N GLU A 42 -0.98 11.73 7.14
CA GLU A 42 -0.74 10.86 8.29
C GLU A 42 -2.04 10.47 9.00
N GLY A 43 -2.07 9.25 9.56
CA GLY A 43 -3.24 8.81 10.32
C GLY A 43 -3.11 7.45 10.99
N LYS A 44 -3.91 7.28 12.05
CA LYS A 44 -3.90 6.09 12.91
C LYS A 44 -4.77 4.96 12.35
N MET A 45 -4.39 4.37 11.22
CA MET A 45 -5.03 3.19 10.63
C MET A 45 -3.98 2.23 10.08
N PHE A 46 -4.11 0.94 10.38
CA PHE A 46 -3.20 -0.08 9.88
C PHE A 46 -3.95 -1.33 9.40
N SER A 47 -3.37 -1.97 8.37
CA SER A 47 -3.87 -3.17 7.72
C SER A 47 -2.74 -4.21 7.63
N PRO A 48 -2.59 -5.09 8.63
CA PRO A 48 -1.45 -6.00 8.74
C PRO A 48 -1.70 -7.34 8.05
N GLY A 49 -1.23 -7.44 6.81
CA GLY A 49 -1.11 -8.67 6.06
C GLY A 49 -0.07 -9.63 6.65
N ASN A 50 -0.31 -10.92 6.43
CA ASN A 50 0.59 -11.99 6.86
C ASN A 50 0.96 -11.94 8.36
N LEU A 51 0.04 -11.51 9.23
CA LEU A 51 0.32 -11.24 10.66
C LEU A 51 1.03 -12.39 11.40
N ARG A 52 0.84 -13.65 11.01
CA ARG A 52 1.59 -14.80 11.57
C ARG A 52 3.12 -14.70 11.43
N ALA A 53 3.62 -13.88 10.51
CA ALA A 53 5.05 -13.61 10.35
C ALA A 53 5.66 -12.95 11.59
N THR A 54 4.86 -12.33 12.48
CA THR A 54 5.37 -11.76 13.73
C THR A 54 5.86 -12.83 14.72
N THR A 55 5.48 -14.10 14.54
CA THR A 55 5.93 -15.21 15.40
C THR A 55 7.44 -15.43 15.33
N ASP A 56 8.05 -15.22 14.16
CA ASP A 56 9.48 -15.46 13.90
C ASP A 56 10.17 -14.29 13.16
N ASN A 57 9.50 -13.14 13.02
CA ASN A 57 10.09 -11.87 12.59
C ASN A 57 9.92 -10.83 13.71
N PRO A 58 10.93 -10.65 14.59
CA PRO A 58 10.83 -9.76 15.75
C PRO A 58 10.70 -8.28 15.36
N ASN A 59 11.24 -7.88 14.21
CA ASN A 59 11.11 -6.52 13.72
C ASN A 59 9.68 -6.24 13.26
N TYR A 60 9.04 -7.18 12.58
CA TYR A 60 7.63 -7.03 12.23
C TYR A 60 6.73 -7.05 13.47
N ALA A 61 7.03 -7.91 14.45
CA ALA A 61 6.33 -7.91 15.74
C ALA A 61 6.41 -6.54 16.44
N LYS A 62 7.61 -5.92 16.45
CA LYS A 62 7.82 -4.57 16.99
C LYS A 62 7.00 -3.51 16.27
N LEU A 63 6.91 -3.58 14.94
CA LEU A 63 6.10 -2.64 14.15
C LEU A 63 4.61 -2.75 14.48
N ILE A 64 4.09 -3.97 14.60
CA ILE A 64 2.68 -4.21 14.95
C ILE A 64 2.40 -3.76 16.40
N ASP A 65 3.29 -4.06 17.34
CA ASP A 65 3.18 -3.63 18.73
C ASP A 65 3.13 -2.10 18.86
N TYR A 66 3.90 -1.37 18.03
CA TYR A 66 3.81 0.08 17.94
C TYR A 66 2.39 0.55 17.59
N TYR A 67 1.78 -0.01 16.53
CA TYR A 67 0.43 0.38 16.12
C TYR A 67 -0.62 0.11 17.19
N ILE A 68 -0.50 -1.02 17.90
CA ILE A 68 -1.39 -1.40 19.00
C ILE A 68 -1.25 -0.40 20.16
N LYS A 69 -0.02 -0.12 20.60
CA LYS A 69 0.27 0.83 21.70
C LYS A 69 -0.22 2.24 21.39
N GLU A 70 -0.08 2.67 20.15
CA GLU A 70 -0.57 3.97 19.67
C GLU A 70 -2.08 4.02 19.38
N LYS A 71 -2.80 2.92 19.61
CA LYS A 71 -4.26 2.81 19.43
C LYS A 71 -4.69 3.06 17.99
N TYR A 72 -3.95 2.51 17.02
CA TYR A 72 -4.34 2.58 15.61
C TYR A 72 -5.60 1.75 15.36
N THR A 73 -6.42 2.21 14.42
CA THR A 73 -7.60 1.44 13.98
C THR A 73 -7.16 0.29 13.08
N LEU A 74 -7.44 -0.95 13.49
CA LEU A 74 -7.21 -2.15 12.69
C LEU A 74 -8.33 -2.31 11.64
N ARG A 75 -7.97 -2.41 10.36
CA ARG A 75 -8.89 -2.79 9.28
C ARG A 75 -8.17 -3.66 8.26
N TYR A 76 -8.48 -4.95 8.25
CA TYR A 76 -7.85 -5.93 7.37
C TYR A 76 -8.86 -7.01 7.01
N THR A 77 -9.03 -7.24 5.71
CA THR A 77 -9.93 -8.26 5.15
C THR A 77 -9.16 -9.43 4.56
N GLY A 78 -7.86 -9.27 4.27
CA GLY A 78 -7.06 -10.24 3.53
C GLY A 78 -7.19 -10.12 2.02
N GLY A 79 -8.04 -9.21 1.53
CA GLY A 79 -8.13 -8.84 0.13
C GLY A 79 -7.32 -7.58 -0.14
N MET A 80 -6.34 -7.66 -1.05
CA MET A 80 -5.50 -6.50 -1.43
C MET A 80 -6.32 -5.29 -1.88
N VAL A 81 -7.36 -5.53 -2.67
CA VAL A 81 -8.22 -4.47 -3.23
C VAL A 81 -8.86 -3.60 -2.14
N PRO A 82 -9.69 -4.13 -1.22
CA PRO A 82 -10.30 -3.31 -0.17
C PRO A 82 -9.28 -2.75 0.83
N ASP A 83 -8.26 -3.52 1.20
CA ASP A 83 -7.29 -3.15 2.23
C ASP A 83 -6.35 -2.02 1.79
N VAL A 84 -6.06 -1.92 0.48
CA VAL A 84 -5.32 -0.78 -0.11
C VAL A 84 -6.26 0.36 -0.50
N ASN A 85 -7.46 0.06 -1.02
CA ASN A 85 -8.43 1.10 -1.38
C ASN A 85 -8.82 2.01 -0.21
N GLN A 86 -8.95 1.44 1.00
CA GLN A 86 -9.26 2.26 2.17
C GLN A 86 -8.21 3.33 2.46
N ILE A 87 -6.94 3.13 2.07
CA ILE A 87 -5.88 4.14 2.22
C ILE A 87 -6.13 5.31 1.25
N ILE A 88 -6.49 5.01 0.00
CA ILE A 88 -6.81 6.01 -1.03
C ILE A 88 -8.08 6.79 -0.64
N VAL A 89 -9.14 6.09 -0.22
CA VAL A 89 -10.42 6.73 0.13
C VAL A 89 -10.32 7.53 1.43
N LYS A 90 -9.57 7.06 2.42
CA LYS A 90 -9.40 7.76 3.71
C LYS A 90 -8.22 8.72 3.74
N GLU A 91 -7.41 8.74 2.68
CA GLU A 91 -6.23 9.59 2.51
C GLU A 91 -5.24 9.44 3.66
N LYS A 92 -5.15 8.24 4.25
CA LYS A 92 -4.28 7.94 5.38
C LYS A 92 -4.12 6.44 5.65
N GLY A 93 -3.12 6.12 6.47
CA GLY A 93 -2.90 4.80 7.04
C GLY A 93 -1.86 3.99 6.28
N ILE A 94 -1.69 2.73 6.70
CA ILE A 94 -0.62 1.85 6.24
C ILE A 94 -1.12 0.42 6.05
N PHE A 95 -0.84 -0.15 4.88
CA PHE A 95 -0.93 -1.58 4.61
C PHE A 95 0.46 -2.18 4.66
N THR A 96 0.61 -3.37 5.26
CA THR A 96 1.88 -4.11 5.28
C THR A 96 1.63 -5.59 4.97
N ASN A 97 2.53 -6.24 4.26
CA ASN A 97 2.57 -7.69 4.09
C ASN A 97 4.03 -8.13 4.08
N VAL A 98 4.48 -8.64 5.23
CA VAL A 98 5.90 -8.90 5.51
C VAL A 98 6.16 -10.40 5.57
N ALA A 99 7.30 -10.84 5.03
CA ALA A 99 7.70 -12.24 5.09
C ALA A 99 8.48 -12.58 6.38
N SER A 100 8.53 -13.86 6.70
CA SER A 100 9.41 -14.43 7.72
C SER A 100 9.95 -15.79 7.26
N PRO A 101 10.92 -16.40 7.96
CA PRO A 101 11.43 -17.73 7.62
C PRO A 101 10.33 -18.79 7.44
N SER A 102 9.30 -18.77 8.30
CA SER A 102 8.17 -19.68 8.23
C SER A 102 6.98 -19.17 7.38
N ALA A 103 6.94 -17.87 7.04
CA ALA A 103 5.85 -17.25 6.30
C ALA A 103 6.35 -16.49 5.06
N LYS A 104 6.41 -17.17 3.92
CA LYS A 104 6.84 -16.61 2.63
C LYS A 104 5.96 -15.46 2.12
N ALA A 105 6.54 -14.56 1.33
CA ALA A 105 5.82 -13.54 0.58
C ALA A 105 4.80 -14.18 -0.38
N LYS A 106 3.59 -13.64 -0.43
CA LYS A 106 2.47 -14.23 -1.21
C LYS A 106 2.08 -13.44 -2.44
N LEU A 107 2.37 -12.13 -2.46
CA LEU A 107 1.84 -11.19 -3.43
C LEU A 107 2.73 -11.14 -4.67
N ARG A 108 2.13 -11.23 -5.86
CA ARG A 108 2.87 -11.16 -7.12
C ARG A 108 3.20 -9.72 -7.49
N LEU A 109 4.43 -9.49 -7.92
CA LEU A 109 4.90 -8.17 -8.31
C LEU A 109 4.08 -7.59 -9.46
N LEU A 110 3.99 -8.34 -10.56
CA LEU A 110 3.32 -7.89 -11.79
C LEU A 110 1.80 -7.68 -11.63
N PHE A 111 1.12 -8.62 -10.97
CA PHE A 111 -0.35 -8.66 -10.99
C PHE A 111 -1.01 -7.88 -9.84
N GLU A 112 -0.28 -7.69 -8.74
CA GLU A 112 -0.85 -7.14 -7.50
C GLU A 112 -0.04 -5.94 -7.04
N VAL A 113 1.26 -6.11 -6.86
CA VAL A 113 2.07 -5.13 -6.12
C VAL A 113 2.36 -3.88 -6.95
N ALA A 114 2.89 -4.02 -8.17
CA ALA A 114 3.18 -2.87 -9.02
C ALA A 114 1.91 -2.07 -9.41
N PRO A 115 0.78 -2.68 -9.82
CA PRO A 115 -0.45 -1.94 -10.11
C PRO A 115 -1.01 -1.17 -8.92
N LEU A 116 -0.94 -1.72 -7.71
CA LEU A 116 -1.40 -1.04 -6.49
C LEU A 116 -0.42 0.03 -6.02
N GLY A 117 0.89 -0.22 -6.16
CA GLY A 117 1.92 0.78 -5.93
C GLY A 117 1.71 2.02 -6.81
N PHE A 118 1.38 1.81 -8.08
CA PHE A 118 1.10 2.91 -9.01
C PHE A 118 -0.11 3.75 -8.58
N LEU A 119 -1.20 3.10 -8.17
CA LEU A 119 -2.39 3.79 -7.64
C LEU A 119 -2.09 4.58 -6.36
N ILE A 120 -1.25 4.05 -5.47
CA ILE A 120 -0.89 4.68 -4.20
C ILE A 120 0.04 5.87 -4.41
N GLU A 121 1.07 5.73 -5.24
CA GLU A 121 2.02 6.81 -5.50
C GLU A 121 1.37 7.95 -6.29
N LYS A 122 0.47 7.63 -7.24
CA LYS A 122 -0.35 8.64 -7.93
C LYS A 122 -1.33 9.35 -7.01
N ALA A 123 -1.77 8.70 -5.93
CA ALA A 123 -2.60 9.31 -4.89
C ALA A 123 -1.79 10.18 -3.90
N GLY A 124 -0.48 10.37 -4.09
CA GLY A 124 0.40 11.11 -3.17
C GLY A 124 0.88 10.30 -1.97
N GLY A 125 0.69 8.97 -2.01
CA GLY A 125 1.25 8.03 -1.04
C GLY A 125 2.60 7.47 -1.47
N TYR A 126 3.06 6.47 -0.72
CA TYR A 126 4.38 5.87 -0.87
C TYR A 126 4.25 4.35 -0.85
N SER A 127 5.05 3.67 -1.67
CA SER A 127 5.20 2.21 -1.66
C SER A 127 6.61 1.82 -1.24
N SER A 128 6.77 0.65 -0.61
CA SER A 128 8.10 0.11 -0.29
C SER A 128 8.09 -1.41 -0.21
N ASP A 129 9.15 -2.04 -0.71
CA ASP A 129 9.47 -3.46 -0.43
C ASP A 129 10.32 -3.64 0.83
N GLY A 130 10.65 -2.55 1.52
CA GLY A 130 11.58 -2.49 2.64
C GLY A 130 12.84 -1.67 2.34
N THR A 131 13.22 -1.59 1.07
CA THR A 131 14.49 -0.99 0.62
C THR A 131 14.33 -0.03 -0.56
N GLN A 132 13.33 -0.22 -1.42
CA GLN A 132 13.05 0.62 -2.59
C GLN A 132 11.54 0.74 -2.86
N SER A 133 11.12 1.63 -3.77
CA SER A 133 9.73 1.65 -4.24
C SER A 133 9.44 0.34 -4.96
N VAL A 134 8.21 -0.16 -4.86
CA VAL A 134 7.82 -1.36 -5.61
C VAL A 134 7.75 -1.11 -7.11
N LEU A 135 7.67 0.15 -7.54
CA LEU A 135 7.70 0.55 -8.96
C LEU A 135 9.11 0.52 -9.55
N ASP A 136 10.14 0.60 -8.71
CA ASP A 136 11.54 0.50 -9.13
C ASP A 136 12.02 -0.95 -9.26
N LYS A 137 11.18 -1.93 -8.90
CA LYS A 137 11.52 -3.35 -8.99
C LYS A 137 11.37 -3.84 -10.42
N VAL A 138 12.47 -4.35 -10.98
CA VAL A 138 12.45 -5.09 -12.25
C VAL A 138 11.68 -6.40 -12.04
N ILE A 139 10.86 -6.76 -13.04
CA ILE A 139 10.11 -8.02 -13.07
C ILE A 139 10.88 -8.97 -13.97
N ASP A 140 11.54 -9.96 -13.37
CA ASP A 140 12.31 -10.97 -14.11
C ASP A 140 11.41 -12.15 -14.52
N ASN A 141 10.43 -12.49 -13.68
CA ASN A 141 9.44 -13.55 -13.94
C ASN A 141 8.01 -13.12 -13.60
N LEU A 142 7.05 -13.70 -14.32
CA LEU A 142 5.62 -13.42 -14.10
C LEU A 142 5.13 -13.80 -12.69
N ASP A 143 5.76 -14.78 -12.03
CA ASP A 143 5.41 -15.23 -10.67
C ASP A 143 6.33 -14.66 -9.58
N ASP A 144 7.13 -13.62 -9.88
CA ASP A 144 7.95 -12.96 -8.88
C ASP A 144 7.07 -12.42 -7.74
N ARG A 145 7.46 -12.73 -6.51
CA ARG A 145 6.75 -12.33 -5.30
C ARG A 145 7.56 -11.36 -4.48
N THR A 146 6.87 -10.44 -3.82
CA THR A 146 7.53 -9.48 -2.94
C THR A 146 6.69 -9.18 -1.71
N GLN A 147 7.36 -8.82 -0.63
CA GLN A 147 6.72 -8.17 0.51
C GLN A 147 6.45 -6.71 0.15
N VAL A 148 5.52 -6.08 0.85
CA VAL A 148 5.14 -4.70 0.49
C VAL A 148 4.55 -3.93 1.66
N ALA A 149 4.76 -2.62 1.63
CA ALA A 149 4.02 -1.63 2.37
C ALA A 149 3.47 -0.52 1.43
N TYR A 150 2.27 -0.04 1.73
CA TYR A 150 1.66 1.12 1.08
C TYR A 150 1.07 2.06 2.13
N GLY A 151 1.32 3.36 2.03
CA GLY A 151 0.72 4.28 2.99
C GLY A 151 1.26 5.69 2.91
N SER A 152 1.07 6.42 4.01
CA SER A 152 1.62 7.76 4.21
C SER A 152 3.14 7.73 4.38
N LYS A 153 3.77 8.89 4.15
CA LYS A 153 5.23 9.02 4.15
C LYS A 153 5.88 8.53 5.43
N ASN A 154 5.40 8.98 6.59
CA ASN A 154 6.03 8.64 7.86
C ASN A 154 5.80 7.18 8.24
N GLU A 155 4.69 6.58 7.81
CA GLU A 155 4.44 5.16 8.03
C GLU A 155 5.32 4.26 7.16
N ILE A 156 5.64 4.67 5.92
CA ILE A 156 6.66 3.97 5.11
C ILE A 156 8.06 4.14 5.72
N ILE A 157 8.43 5.35 6.20
CA ILE A 157 9.70 5.56 6.91
C ILE A 157 9.78 4.63 8.13
N ARG A 158 8.73 4.58 8.94
CA ARG A 158 8.66 3.71 10.12
C ARG A 158 8.78 2.24 9.74
N PHE A 159 8.11 1.81 8.68
CA PHE A 159 8.21 0.45 8.15
C PHE A 159 9.66 0.09 7.77
N GLU A 160 10.31 0.93 6.95
CA GLU A 160 11.69 0.73 6.52
C GLU A 160 12.67 0.73 7.72
N GLU A 161 12.58 1.74 8.61
CA GLU A 161 13.45 1.84 9.79
C GLU A 161 13.25 0.68 10.77
N THR A 162 12.01 0.25 11.00
CA THR A 162 11.73 -0.82 11.97
C THR A 162 12.18 -2.18 11.46
N LEU A 163 12.03 -2.46 10.16
CA LEU A 163 12.43 -3.73 9.58
C LEU A 163 13.91 -3.81 9.21
N TYR A 164 14.49 -2.70 8.73
CA TYR A 164 15.81 -2.68 8.09
C TYR A 164 16.79 -1.67 8.70
N GLY A 165 16.40 -0.95 9.76
CA GLY A 165 17.27 -0.07 10.55
C GLY A 165 17.54 1.31 9.93
N SER A 166 17.14 1.53 8.67
CA SER A 166 17.25 2.82 7.98
C SER A 166 16.12 2.99 6.97
N SER A 167 15.82 4.24 6.59
CA SER A 167 14.84 4.54 5.55
C SER A 167 15.46 5.42 4.47
N ARG A 168 15.26 5.01 3.21
CA ARG A 168 15.68 5.79 2.03
C ARG A 168 14.90 7.09 1.89
N LEU A 169 13.63 7.12 2.32
CA LEU A 169 12.79 8.32 2.23
C LEU A 169 13.21 9.42 3.21
N LYS A 170 13.88 9.06 4.30
CA LYS A 170 14.43 10.02 5.27
C LYS A 170 15.73 10.67 4.78
N ALA A 171 16.49 9.97 3.93
CA ALA A 171 17.69 10.48 3.29
C ALA A 171 17.40 11.47 2.13
N GLY A 172 16.12 11.81 1.89
CA GLY A 172 15.73 12.77 0.84
C GLY A 172 15.73 12.18 -0.57
N VAL A 173 15.77 10.85 -0.72
CA VAL A 173 15.63 10.21 -2.04
C VAL A 173 14.23 10.50 -2.57
N PRO A 174 14.10 11.15 -3.75
CA PRO A 174 12.79 11.39 -4.34
C PRO A 174 12.05 10.08 -4.57
N VAL A 175 10.75 10.06 -4.33
CA VAL A 175 9.88 9.02 -4.86
C VAL A 175 9.83 9.24 -6.37
N GLY A 176 10.30 8.26 -7.13
CA GLY A 176 10.02 8.08 -8.56
C GLY A 176 9.76 9.37 -9.35
N ALA A 177 10.76 10.25 -9.46
CA ALA A 177 10.82 11.17 -10.59
C ALA A 177 11.32 10.35 -11.80
N ALA A 178 10.41 9.60 -12.42
CA ALA A 178 10.67 8.91 -13.67
C ALA A 178 9.74 9.47 -14.75
N ALA A 179 10.36 10.27 -15.62
CA ALA A 179 10.00 10.73 -16.97
C ALA A 179 8.67 10.24 -17.60
#